data_AF-A0A1H4Q9T3-F1
#
_entry.id   AF-A0A1H4Q9T3-F1
#
_cell.length_a   1.000
_cell.length_b   1.000
_cell.length_c   1.000
_cell.angle_alpha   90.00
_cell.angle_beta   90.00
_cell.angle_gamma   90.00
#
_symmetry.space_group_name_H-M   'P 1'
#
loop_
_entity.id
_entity.type
_entity.pdbx_description
1 polymer ?
#
loop_
_entity_poly.entity_id
_entity_poly.type
_entity_poly.pdbx_seq_one_letter_code
_entity_poly.pdbx_strand_id
1 'polypeptide(L)' 'MTSATGDIRSNELCAVGTWPVSAQAVTHVGSACVIEGTGDFDTDDLNLVRHQFPDRLVTLDGDVITVWPPSTPTP' A
#
# COMPACT_ATOMS: atom_id res chain seq x y z
N MET A 1 8.55 -30.79 -8.76
CA MET A 1 9.43 -29.62 -8.54
C MET A 1 8.74 -28.79 -7.48
N THR A 2 9.39 -28.64 -6.32
CA THR A 2 8.81 -28.07 -5.10
C THR A 2 9.48 -26.73 -4.88
N SER A 3 8.73 -25.63 -4.76
CA SER A 3 9.23 -24.36 -4.19
C SER A 3 8.10 -23.49 -3.64
N ALA A 4 8.18 -23.26 -2.33
CA ALA A 4 7.69 -22.15 -1.49
C ALA A 4 6.21 -21.74 -1.58
N THR A 5 5.37 -22.10 -0.61
CA THR A 5 5.24 -21.51 0.74
C THR A 5 5.07 -19.99 0.71
N GLY A 6 3.85 -19.57 0.97
CA GLY A 6 3.50 -18.19 1.26
C GLY A 6 2.00 -18.08 1.30
N ASP A 7 1.42 -18.45 2.43
CA ASP A 7 0.03 -18.16 2.78
C ASP A 7 -0.19 -16.66 2.57
N ILE A 8 -0.74 -16.27 1.41
CA ILE A 8 -1.17 -14.91 1.14
C ILE A 8 -2.39 -14.74 2.02
N ARG A 9 -2.18 -14.44 3.31
CA ARG A 9 -3.24 -14.03 4.21
C ARG A 9 -3.88 -12.82 3.56
N SER A 10 -5.06 -13.07 3.00
CA SER A 10 -5.92 -12.10 2.35
C SER A 10 -5.94 -10.84 3.20
N ASN A 11 -5.32 -9.83 2.62
CA ASN A 11 -5.27 -8.46 3.03
C ASN A 11 -6.67 -7.85 2.86
N GLU A 12 -7.63 -8.29 3.67
CA GLU A 12 -9.02 -7.83 3.60
C GLU A 12 -9.18 -6.36 4.04
N LEU A 13 -8.11 -5.72 4.54
CA LEU A 13 -8.13 -4.33 4.99
C LEU A 13 -7.68 -3.31 3.93
N CYS A 14 -6.82 -3.68 2.97
CA CYS A 14 -6.50 -2.78 1.84
C CYS A 14 -7.16 -3.21 0.52
N ALA A 15 -7.77 -4.41 0.45
CA ALA A 15 -8.49 -4.86 -0.75
C ALA A 15 -9.80 -4.10 -1.03
N VAL A 16 -10.30 -3.27 -0.09
CA VAL A 16 -11.53 -2.47 -0.26
C VAL A 16 -11.15 -1.00 -0.51
N GLY A 17 -10.29 -0.78 -1.49
CA GLY A 17 -9.77 0.54 -1.80
C GLY A 17 -9.78 0.83 -3.29
N THR A 18 -10.21 2.02 -3.69
CA THR A 18 -9.87 2.57 -4.99
C THR A 18 -8.35 2.72 -5.02
N TRP A 19 -7.68 2.00 -5.91
CA TRP A 19 -6.25 2.14 -6.14
C TRP A 19 -6.00 3.04 -7.35
N PRO A 20 -4.84 3.71 -7.42
CA PRO A 20 -4.46 4.43 -8.62
C PRO A 20 -4.38 3.45 -9.80
N VAL A 21 -4.76 3.92 -11.00
CA VAL A 21 -4.85 3.07 -12.20
C VAL A 21 -3.49 2.45 -12.56
N SER A 22 -2.41 3.17 -12.24
CA SER A 22 -1.04 2.72 -12.48
C SER A 22 -0.57 1.64 -11.50
N ALA A 23 -1.33 1.35 -10.43
CA ALA A 23 -0.96 0.33 -9.44
C ALA A 23 -0.93 -1.07 -10.07
N GLN A 24 0.24 -1.69 -10.00
CA GLN A 24 0.51 -3.03 -10.50
C GLN A 24 0.39 -4.08 -9.40
N ALA A 25 0.96 -3.78 -8.23
CA ALA A 25 1.02 -4.70 -7.11
C ALA A 25 0.81 -3.95 -5.79
N VAL A 26 0.18 -4.64 -4.84
CA VAL A 26 0.03 -4.16 -3.47
C VAL A 26 0.61 -5.23 -2.55
N THR A 27 1.72 -4.90 -1.91
CA THR A 27 2.43 -5.77 -0.99
C THR A 27 2.34 -5.25 0.43
N HIS A 28 2.39 -6.16 1.39
CA HIS A 28 2.23 -5.85 2.80
C HIS A 28 3.49 -6.22 3.57
N VAL A 29 4.11 -5.22 4.16
CA VAL A 29 5.32 -5.39 4.97
C VAL A 29 4.95 -5.09 6.42
N GLY A 30 4.58 -6.14 7.15
CA GLY A 30 4.03 -6.01 8.50
C GLY A 30 2.69 -5.28 8.49
N SER A 31 2.65 -4.09 9.10
CA SER A 31 1.47 -3.21 9.13
C SER A 31 1.54 -2.05 8.13
N ALA A 32 2.62 -1.99 7.33
CA ALA A 32 2.75 -1.07 6.21
C ALA A 32 2.21 -1.71 4.93
N CYS A 33 1.60 -0.88 4.08
CA CYS A 33 1.14 -1.26 2.75
C CYS A 33 2.00 -0.54 1.71
N VAL A 34 2.54 -1.28 0.76
CA VAL A 34 3.41 -0.79 -0.30
C VAL A 34 2.69 -1.06 -1.62
N ILE A 35 2.50 -0.02 -2.41
CA ILE A 35 1.83 -0.06 -3.70
C ILE A 35 2.89 0.23 -4.74
N GLU A 36 3.12 -0.71 -5.63
CA GLU A 36 4.10 -0.62 -6.71
C GLU A 36 3.34 -0.34 -8.01
N GLY A 37 3.78 0.69 -8.73
CA GLY A 37 3.21 1.14 -9.98
C GLY A 37 3.91 0.54 -11.19
N THR A 38 3.23 0.58 -12.34
CA THR A 38 3.85 0.30 -13.65
C THR A 38 4.73 1.46 -14.14
N GLY A 39 4.72 2.60 -13.43
CA GLY A 39 5.49 3.81 -13.69
C GLY A 39 5.35 4.79 -12.52
N ASP A 40 5.98 5.96 -12.65
CA ASP A 40 5.92 6.99 -11.61
C ASP A 40 4.49 7.37 -11.26
N PHE A 41 4.18 7.41 -9.97
CA PHE A 41 2.93 7.92 -9.46
C PHE A 41 2.98 9.44 -9.34
N ASP A 42 1.88 10.08 -9.67
CA ASP A 42 1.75 11.51 -9.54
C ASP A 42 1.17 11.90 -8.17
N THR A 43 1.15 13.20 -7.91
CA THR A 43 0.56 13.73 -6.67
C THR A 43 -0.95 13.43 -6.56
N ASP A 44 -1.63 13.19 -7.69
CA ASP A 44 -3.04 12.79 -7.70
C ASP A 44 -3.22 11.36 -7.16
N ASP A 45 -2.38 10.43 -7.61
CA ASP A 45 -2.35 9.05 -7.12
C ASP A 45 -2.03 8.99 -5.62
N LEU A 46 -1.05 9.79 -5.18
CA LEU A 46 -0.72 9.93 -3.76
C LEU A 46 -1.91 10.48 -2.96
N ASN A 47 -2.60 11.51 -3.47
CA ASN A 47 -3.77 12.07 -2.80
C ASN A 47 -4.90 11.03 -2.70
N LEU A 48 -5.13 10.24 -3.74
CA LEU A 48 -6.14 9.19 -3.76
C LEU A 48 -5.88 8.15 -2.66
N VAL A 49 -4.62 7.68 -2.53
CA VAL A 49 -4.23 6.76 -1.45
C VAL A 49 -4.35 7.43 -0.08
N ARG A 50 -3.96 8.70 0.05
CA ARG A 50 -4.07 9.45 1.30
C ARG A 50 -5.53 9.66 1.74
N HIS A 51 -6.46 9.86 0.81
CA HIS A 51 -7.89 9.96 1.13
C HIS A 51 -8.46 8.64 1.65
N GLN A 52 -7.90 7.51 1.23
CA GLN A 52 -8.29 6.19 1.72
C GLN A 52 -7.74 5.90 3.11
N PHE A 53 -6.56 6.44 3.43
CA PHE A 53 -5.91 6.29 4.73
C PHE A 53 -5.65 7.64 5.41
N PRO A 54 -6.69 8.39 5.80
CA PRO A 54 -6.52 9.74 6.34
C PRO A 54 -5.73 9.78 7.66
N ASP A 55 -5.81 8.71 8.45
CA ASP A 55 -5.12 8.55 9.74
C ASP A 55 -3.73 7.91 9.63
N ARG A 56 -3.25 7.65 8.40
CA ARG A 56 -1.94 7.03 8.18
C ARG A 56 -1.03 7.95 7.39
N LEU A 57 0.26 7.82 7.63
CA LEU A 57 1.26 8.50 6.82
C LEU A 57 1.37 7.78 5.48
N VAL A 58 1.22 8.52 4.38
CA VAL A 58 1.43 8.01 3.03
C VAL A 58 2.59 8.77 2.42
N THR A 59 3.59 8.04 1.92
CA THR A 59 4.77 8.58 1.26
C THR A 59 4.84 8.09 -0.18
N LEU A 60 5.31 8.94 -1.08
CA LEU A 60 5.51 8.65 -2.49
C LEU A 60 7.02 8.66 -2.79
N ASP A 61 7.48 7.61 -3.46
CA ASP A 61 8.85 7.45 -3.95
C ASP A 61 8.79 6.96 -5.41
N GLY A 62 8.71 7.89 -6.37
CA GLY A 62 8.63 7.57 -7.80
C GLY A 62 7.44 6.67 -8.15
N ASP A 63 7.71 5.43 -8.51
CA ASP A 63 6.73 4.38 -8.83
C ASP A 63 6.21 3.61 -7.60
N VAL A 64 6.58 4.00 -6.38
CA VAL A 64 6.17 3.30 -5.16
C VAL A 64 5.46 4.24 -4.19
N ILE A 65 4.24 3.88 -3.78
CA ILE A 65 3.52 4.53 -2.69
C ILE A 65 3.58 3.64 -1.45
N THR A 66 4.11 4.17 -0.35
CA THR A 66 4.15 3.47 0.94
C THR A 66 3.18 4.10 1.93
N VAL A 67 2.21 3.32 2.38
CA VAL A 67 1.30 3.62 3.49
C VAL A 67 1.86 3.01 4.76
N TRP A 68 2.30 3.86 5.68
CA TRP A 68 2.84 3.45 6.95
C TRP A 68 1.72 3.03 7.92
N PRO A 69 2.02 2.16 8.90
CA PRO A 69 1.07 1.89 9.96
C PRO A 69 0.73 3.17 10.73
N PRO A 70 -0.48 3.26 11.32
CA PRO A 70 -0.78 4.33 12.24
C PRO A 70 0.25 4.27 13.37
N SER A 71 0.77 5.43 13.76
CA SER A 71 1.58 5.57 14.97
C SER A 71 0.67 5.31 16.16
N THR A 72 0.38 4.05 16.48
CA THR A 72 -0.36 3.71 17.68
C THR A 72 0.48 4.22 18.85
N PRO A 73 -0.01 5.18 19.67
CA PRO A 73 0.64 5.41 20.95
C PRO A 73 0.47 4.10 21.73
N THR A 74 1.57 3.37 21.94
CA THR A 74 1.60 2.30 22.92
C THR A 74 1.17 2.90 24.27
N PRO A 75 0.11 2.37 24.92
CA PRO A 75 -0.33 2.83 26.24
C PRO A 75 0.71 2.57 27.34
#